data_AF-A0A7S1VM55-F1
#
_entry.id   AF-A0A7S1VM55-F1
#
_cell.length_a   1.000
_cell.length_b   1.000
_cell.length_c   1.000
_cell.angle_alpha   90.00
_cell.angle_beta   90.00
_cell.angle_gamma   90.00
#
_symmetry.space_group_name_H-M   'P 1'
#
loop_
_entity.id
_entity.type
_entity.pdbx_description
1 polymer ?
#
loop_
_entity_poly.entity_id
_entity_poly.type
_entity_poly.pdbx_seq_one_letter_code
_entity_poly.pdbx_strand_id
1 'polypeptide(L)'
;MAERRRSTLLLLVVEVLLLAWPAETAFAATYRARPRIHEVTGSVKRHGEEPVLRTRRLVPKNATETASPAAAQSAVTAATTTIPPPSCYLTSGLYLPYDSAIQALRVYHEIHGDLVIPRRFFVPLDAQAYPKEWRGLDLASTVYSMKWWIQHVKEQRDRVTELNELGFVWGRIQPEWNLIMESLVTYSLLYKDLLVPTNFIVPHGDNAWPKATWGIKLGRSVHRMRTRNDFLKGQKGASRRAQLDGLDFVWDLNEHVFRKFCRALETYGRIQRERGGNSNKMMDQPSRRRSKLPGNQKTLSIAGDFVVPATSGWPEELHGYRLGEKACAVRRMGLYIKDKPERRKILENLGFPFNTNAALGWFAVVHAAALYSQLHGRNLDVPFKYRIPAPTEDGYESNIEAWPWPEYLWGFPLGQRLKDIRVKGAYLHGDSAELRRSQLDALGFNWKPRRGRRPTKQVASTKQVTRTKRVTITNTTQVSVC
;
A
#
# COMPACT_ATOMS: atom_id res chain seq x y z
N MET A 1 -0.64 12.63 -35.23
CA MET A 1 0.23 11.44 -35.37
C MET A 1 0.39 10.60 -34.10
N ALA A 2 0.61 11.19 -32.91
CA ALA A 2 0.85 10.43 -31.67
C ALA A 2 -0.23 9.39 -31.31
N GLU A 3 -1.48 9.64 -31.70
CA GLU A 3 -2.65 8.82 -31.42
C GLU A 3 -2.58 7.42 -32.07
N ARG A 4 -2.22 7.33 -33.37
CA ARG A 4 -2.05 6.03 -34.06
C ARG A 4 -0.98 5.15 -33.41
N ARG A 5 0.04 5.74 -32.76
CA ARG A 5 1.09 5.00 -32.03
C ARG A 5 0.62 4.46 -30.67
N ARG A 6 -0.43 5.04 -30.07
CA ARG A 6 -1.05 4.49 -28.84
C ARG A 6 -1.86 3.23 -29.14
N SER A 7 -2.58 3.22 -30.27
CA SER A 7 -3.31 2.04 -30.74
C SER A 7 -2.39 0.87 -31.08
N THR A 8 -1.21 1.10 -31.67
CA THR A 8 -0.25 0.02 -31.97
C THR A 8 0.33 -0.61 -30.71
N LEU A 9 0.60 0.17 -29.67
CA LEU A 9 1.07 -0.37 -28.38
C LEU A 9 -0.02 -1.17 -27.64
N LEU A 10 -1.29 -0.74 -27.72
CA LEU A 10 -2.41 -1.53 -27.19
C LEU A 10 -2.56 -2.86 -27.95
N LEU A 11 -2.45 -2.86 -29.28
CA LEU A 11 -2.48 -4.08 -30.09
C LEU A 11 -1.31 -5.01 -29.74
N LEU A 12 -0.07 -4.51 -29.76
CA LEU A 12 1.12 -5.33 -29.49
C LEU A 12 1.15 -5.93 -28.07
N VAL A 13 0.68 -5.21 -27.04
CA VAL A 13 0.59 -5.77 -25.67
C VAL A 13 -0.52 -6.82 -25.58
N VAL A 14 -1.63 -6.65 -26.32
CA VAL A 14 -2.69 -7.66 -26.39
C VAL A 14 -2.25 -8.88 -27.22
N GLU A 15 -1.54 -8.70 -28.33
CA GLU A 15 -0.95 -9.79 -29.12
C GLU A 15 0.07 -10.59 -28.31
N VAL A 16 1.01 -9.94 -27.61
CA VAL A 16 2.00 -10.64 -26.77
C VAL A 16 1.35 -11.40 -25.61
N LEU A 17 0.20 -10.94 -25.09
CA LEU A 17 -0.57 -11.68 -24.08
C LEU A 17 -1.45 -12.80 -24.68
N LEU A 18 -1.85 -12.71 -25.95
CA LEU A 18 -2.61 -13.76 -26.65
C LEU A 18 -1.69 -14.87 -27.21
N LEU A 19 -0.50 -14.53 -27.68
CA LEU A 19 0.52 -15.48 -28.20
C LEU A 19 1.07 -16.44 -27.13
N ALA A 20 0.74 -16.22 -25.85
CA ALA A 20 1.03 -17.14 -24.75
C ALA A 20 -0.01 -18.28 -24.59
N TRP A 21 -0.99 -18.41 -25.48
CA TRP A 21 -1.94 -19.53 -25.49
C TRP A 21 -2.21 -20.05 -26.92
N PRO A 22 -2.10 -21.36 -27.20
CA PRO A 22 -2.35 -21.89 -28.54
C PRO A 22 -3.86 -21.80 -28.88
N ALA A 23 -4.16 -21.07 -29.94
CA ALA A 23 -5.52 -20.85 -30.44
C ALA A 23 -5.74 -21.53 -31.80
N GLU A 24 -5.90 -22.86 -31.80
CA GLU A 24 -6.24 -23.59 -33.02
C GLU A 24 -7.76 -23.60 -33.30
N THR A 25 -8.08 -23.03 -34.47
CA THR A 25 -9.19 -23.39 -35.37
C THR A 25 -10.65 -23.32 -34.89
N ALA A 26 -11.31 -22.24 -35.32
CA ALA A 26 -12.56 -22.25 -36.09
C ALA A 26 -13.48 -23.49 -35.96
N PHE A 27 -14.40 -23.48 -35.00
CA PHE A 27 -15.30 -24.60 -34.75
C PHE A 27 -16.57 -24.59 -35.63
N ALA A 28 -16.42 -24.81 -36.95
CA ALA A 28 -17.53 -24.73 -37.90
C ALA A 28 -17.41 -25.61 -39.18
N ALA A 29 -17.33 -26.95 -39.06
CA ALA A 29 -17.60 -27.86 -40.18
C ALA A 29 -18.03 -29.28 -39.77
N THR A 30 -19.13 -29.75 -40.38
CA THR A 30 -19.48 -31.15 -40.73
C THR A 30 -19.12 -32.32 -39.77
N TYR A 31 -20.13 -32.83 -39.06
CA TYR A 31 -20.25 -34.28 -38.79
C TYR A 31 -20.67 -35.03 -40.07
N ARG A 32 -20.09 -36.20 -40.35
CA ARG A 32 -20.65 -37.24 -41.24
C ARG A 32 -20.33 -38.65 -40.68
N ALA A 33 -20.89 -39.70 -41.29
CA ALA A 33 -21.21 -40.97 -40.64
C ALA A 33 -20.07 -42.01 -40.47
N ARG A 34 -20.36 -42.99 -39.59
CA ARG A 34 -19.75 -44.35 -39.43
C ARG A 34 -19.72 -45.14 -40.77
N PRO A 35 -19.02 -46.31 -40.96
CA PRO A 35 -18.79 -47.36 -39.92
C PRO A 35 -17.57 -48.35 -39.99
N ARG A 36 -17.38 -49.11 -38.88
CA ARG A 36 -17.09 -50.57 -38.72
C ARG A 36 -15.81 -51.31 -39.26
N ILE A 37 -15.13 -51.95 -38.28
CA ILE A 37 -14.58 -53.35 -38.19
C ILE A 37 -13.15 -53.67 -38.69
N HIS A 38 -12.56 -54.70 -38.03
CA HIS A 38 -11.24 -55.38 -38.10
C HIS A 38 -10.05 -54.68 -37.39
N GLU A 39 -9.25 -55.23 -36.46
CA GLU A 39 -8.90 -56.59 -35.94
C GLU A 39 -7.42 -56.97 -36.26
N VAL A 40 -6.80 -57.90 -35.48
CA VAL A 40 -5.41 -58.45 -35.66
C VAL A 40 -4.25 -57.47 -35.30
N THR A 41 -3.17 -57.75 -34.53
CA THR A 41 -2.74 -58.82 -33.58
C THR A 41 -1.55 -58.35 -32.71
N GLY A 42 -1.39 -58.91 -31.48
CA GLY A 42 -0.08 -59.24 -30.86
C GLY A 42 0.88 -58.12 -30.37
N SER A 43 1.96 -58.39 -29.62
CA SER A 43 2.33 -59.63 -28.88
C SER A 43 3.42 -59.42 -27.80
N VAL A 44 3.16 -59.91 -26.56
CA VAL A 44 4.07 -60.65 -25.63
C VAL A 44 5.57 -60.27 -25.46
N LYS A 45 5.93 -59.72 -24.29
CA LYS A 45 6.78 -60.30 -23.18
C LYS A 45 6.88 -59.25 -22.02
N ARG A 46 6.78 -59.55 -20.70
CA ARG A 46 7.43 -60.55 -19.80
C ARG A 46 8.93 -60.25 -19.52
N HIS A 47 9.48 -60.36 -18.30
CA HIS A 47 9.04 -61.00 -17.03
C HIS A 47 9.82 -60.46 -15.80
N GLY A 48 9.35 -60.78 -14.58
CA GLY A 48 10.18 -60.90 -13.33
C GLY A 48 10.07 -59.76 -12.30
N GLU A 49 10.10 -59.99 -10.97
CA GLU A 49 10.08 -61.23 -10.15
C GLU A 49 9.35 -60.98 -8.79
N GLU A 50 9.13 -62.03 -7.99
CA GLU A 50 8.43 -62.04 -6.67
C GLU A 50 9.34 -62.69 -5.59
N PRO A 51 9.10 -62.54 -4.27
CA PRO A 51 8.50 -63.68 -3.54
C PRO A 51 7.64 -63.34 -2.27
N VAL A 52 7.04 -64.38 -1.67
CA VAL A 52 6.00 -64.34 -0.60
C VAL A 52 6.42 -65.03 0.72
N LEU A 53 6.00 -64.47 1.87
CA LEU A 53 5.69 -65.20 3.14
C LEU A 53 4.51 -64.48 3.87
N ARG A 54 3.35 -65.10 4.14
CA ARG A 54 2.97 -65.96 5.30
C ARG A 54 3.19 -65.28 6.68
N THR A 55 2.22 -65.20 7.62
CA THR A 55 1.27 -66.25 8.10
C THR A 55 -0.07 -65.74 8.72
N ARG A 56 -0.99 -66.72 8.96
CA ARG A 56 -2.10 -66.86 9.97
C ARG A 56 -2.19 -65.84 11.13
N ARG A 57 -3.34 -65.55 11.80
CA ARG A 57 -4.68 -66.19 12.02
C ARG A 57 -5.68 -65.08 12.51
N LEU A 58 -6.94 -65.20 13.00
CA LEU A 58 -7.93 -66.25 13.37
C LEU A 58 -9.37 -65.63 13.29
N VAL A 59 -10.45 -66.35 13.65
CA VAL A 59 -11.85 -65.85 13.82
C VAL A 59 -12.57 -66.65 14.94
N PRO A 60 -13.45 -66.05 15.77
CA PRO A 60 -14.87 -66.48 15.86
C PRO A 60 -15.86 -65.34 16.25
N LYS A 61 -17.21 -65.43 16.23
CA LYS A 61 -18.25 -66.25 15.53
C LYS A 61 -19.65 -65.59 15.75
N ASN A 62 -20.73 -66.21 15.25
CA ASN A 62 -22.18 -65.92 15.42
C ASN A 62 -22.72 -64.89 14.40
N ALA A 63 -23.52 -65.20 13.37
CA ALA A 63 -24.24 -66.41 12.92
C ALA A 63 -25.63 -66.71 13.55
N THR A 64 -26.68 -66.44 12.77
CA THR A 64 -27.91 -67.23 12.59
C THR A 64 -28.47 -66.95 11.17
N GLU A 65 -29.20 -67.90 10.58
CA GLU A 65 -29.63 -67.89 9.17
C GLU A 65 -31.17 -67.84 9.01
N THR A 66 -31.66 -68.17 7.79
CA THR A 66 -33.06 -68.35 7.31
C THR A 66 -33.75 -67.12 6.72
N ALA A 67 -34.43 -67.18 5.56
CA ALA A 67 -34.43 -68.21 4.52
C ALA A 67 -34.85 -67.63 3.14
N SER A 68 -34.64 -68.41 2.07
CA SER A 68 -35.18 -68.22 0.71
C SER A 68 -36.03 -69.47 0.38
N PRO A 69 -37.00 -69.48 -0.58
CA PRO A 69 -36.66 -69.27 -2.00
C PRO A 69 -37.78 -68.74 -2.96
N ALA A 70 -37.36 -68.60 -4.23
CA ALA A 70 -38.09 -68.94 -5.46
C ALA A 70 -39.05 -67.93 -6.15
N ALA A 71 -38.91 -67.96 -7.49
CA ALA A 71 -39.80 -67.53 -8.58
C ALA A 71 -40.21 -66.05 -8.73
N ALA A 72 -40.55 -65.56 -9.94
CA ALA A 72 -39.96 -65.72 -11.29
C ALA A 72 -40.74 -64.80 -12.27
N GLN A 73 -40.07 -64.33 -13.34
CA GLN A 73 -40.65 -63.78 -14.58
C GLN A 73 -41.38 -62.41 -14.57
N SER A 74 -40.76 -61.48 -15.32
CA SER A 74 -41.38 -60.71 -16.42
C SER A 74 -42.58 -59.79 -16.16
N ALA A 75 -42.31 -58.48 -16.07
CA ALA A 75 -43.20 -57.43 -16.57
C ALA A 75 -42.38 -56.30 -17.23
N VAL A 76 -42.77 -55.86 -18.42
CA VAL A 76 -42.20 -54.69 -19.11
C VAL A 76 -43.15 -53.52 -18.93
N THR A 77 -42.70 -52.45 -18.28
CA THR A 77 -43.44 -51.19 -18.15
C THR A 77 -42.53 -49.98 -18.32
N ALA A 78 -43.10 -48.88 -18.81
CA ALA A 78 -42.34 -47.73 -19.29
C ALA A 78 -41.62 -46.96 -18.18
N ALA A 79 -40.44 -46.43 -18.50
CA ALA A 79 -39.74 -45.47 -17.66
C ALA A 79 -40.44 -44.10 -17.70
N THR A 80 -41.49 -43.94 -16.91
CA THR A 80 -42.11 -42.63 -16.66
C THR A 80 -41.08 -41.70 -16.02
N THR A 81 -40.72 -40.62 -16.71
CA THR A 81 -39.81 -39.59 -16.19
C THR A 81 -40.47 -38.85 -15.02
N THR A 82 -40.22 -39.32 -13.80
CA THR A 82 -40.71 -38.69 -12.57
C THR A 82 -40.18 -37.26 -12.45
N ILE A 83 -41.04 -36.28 -12.70
CA ILE A 83 -40.72 -34.85 -12.53
C ILE A 83 -40.51 -34.60 -11.02
N PRO A 84 -39.35 -34.09 -10.59
CA PRO A 84 -39.10 -33.77 -9.18
C PRO A 84 -40.00 -32.61 -8.69
N PRO A 85 -40.35 -32.56 -7.39
CA PRO A 85 -41.36 -31.64 -6.87
C PRO A 85 -40.97 -30.15 -7.01
N PRO A 86 -41.94 -29.24 -7.20
CA PRO A 86 -41.71 -27.88 -7.71
C PRO A 86 -40.96 -26.92 -6.75
N SER A 87 -40.72 -27.31 -5.50
CA SER A 87 -40.17 -26.43 -4.46
C SER A 87 -38.69 -26.00 -4.69
N CYS A 88 -37.93 -26.75 -5.50
CA CYS A 88 -36.49 -26.52 -5.68
C CYS A 88 -36.07 -25.70 -6.91
N TYR A 89 -37.01 -25.21 -7.73
CA TYR A 89 -36.70 -24.54 -9.01
C TYR A 89 -36.89 -23.01 -9.05
N LEU A 90 -37.55 -22.41 -8.05
CA LEU A 90 -37.99 -21.00 -8.01
C LEU A 90 -36.87 -19.93 -7.90
N THR A 91 -35.64 -20.24 -8.29
CA THR A 91 -34.49 -19.31 -8.23
C THR A 91 -33.71 -19.18 -9.55
N SER A 92 -34.12 -19.86 -10.63
CA SER A 92 -33.44 -19.77 -11.93
C SER A 92 -34.40 -19.85 -13.11
N GLY A 93 -34.42 -18.81 -13.94
CA GLY A 93 -35.24 -18.78 -15.17
C GLY A 93 -34.69 -19.61 -16.32
N LEU A 94 -33.69 -20.48 -16.09
CA LEU A 94 -32.97 -21.23 -17.11
C LEU A 94 -33.90 -22.04 -18.04
N TYR A 95 -34.96 -22.59 -17.45
CA TYR A 95 -35.94 -23.43 -18.14
C TYR A 95 -37.11 -22.65 -18.78
N LEU A 96 -37.18 -21.33 -18.60
CA LEU A 96 -38.20 -20.49 -19.25
C LEU A 96 -37.93 -20.38 -20.76
N PRO A 97 -38.97 -20.27 -21.59
CA PRO A 97 -38.80 -20.10 -23.03
C PRO A 97 -38.13 -18.76 -23.34
N TYR A 98 -37.26 -18.76 -24.36
CA TYR A 98 -36.60 -17.55 -24.87
C TYR A 98 -37.60 -16.42 -25.14
N ASP A 99 -38.78 -16.73 -25.67
CA ASP A 99 -39.77 -15.73 -26.10
C ASP A 99 -40.36 -14.94 -24.90
N SER A 100 -40.33 -15.52 -23.69
CA SER A 100 -40.60 -14.82 -22.42
C SER A 100 -39.36 -14.06 -21.92
N ALA A 101 -38.16 -14.65 -22.07
CA ALA A 101 -36.89 -14.01 -21.72
C ALA A 101 -36.66 -12.70 -22.51
N ILE A 102 -36.94 -12.71 -23.81
CA ILE A 102 -36.72 -11.56 -24.70
C ILE A 102 -37.72 -10.44 -24.43
N GLN A 103 -38.96 -10.75 -24.01
CA GLN A 103 -39.90 -9.77 -23.47
C GLN A 103 -39.35 -9.11 -22.20
N ALA A 104 -38.83 -9.89 -21.25
CA ALA A 104 -38.20 -9.34 -20.05
C ALA A 104 -36.96 -8.47 -20.36
N LEU A 105 -36.18 -8.81 -21.40
CA LEU A 105 -35.06 -8.00 -21.87
C LEU A 105 -35.51 -6.70 -22.56
N ARG A 106 -36.55 -6.74 -23.41
CA ARG A 106 -37.13 -5.54 -24.04
C ARG A 106 -37.66 -4.57 -22.99
N VAL A 107 -38.41 -5.06 -22.00
CA VAL A 107 -38.92 -4.24 -20.88
C VAL A 107 -37.77 -3.65 -20.04
N TYR A 108 -36.70 -4.40 -19.80
CA TYR A 108 -35.51 -3.85 -19.15
C TYR A 108 -34.88 -2.73 -19.98
N HIS A 109 -34.72 -2.93 -21.30
CA HIS A 109 -34.16 -1.94 -22.22
C HIS A 109 -35.02 -0.66 -22.31
N GLU A 110 -36.35 -0.77 -22.31
CA GLU A 110 -37.27 0.36 -22.28
C GLU A 110 -37.14 1.19 -20.98
N ILE A 111 -36.95 0.53 -19.83
CA ILE A 111 -36.82 1.20 -18.53
C ILE A 111 -35.44 1.83 -18.32
N HIS A 112 -34.38 1.20 -18.83
CA HIS A 112 -32.99 1.57 -18.52
C HIS A 112 -32.18 2.17 -19.68
N GLY A 113 -32.64 2.05 -20.92
CA GLY A 113 -31.95 2.54 -22.13
C GLY A 113 -30.71 1.75 -22.54
N ASP A 114 -30.35 0.68 -21.83
CA ASP A 114 -29.30 -0.26 -22.21
C ASP A 114 -29.60 -1.70 -21.72
N LEU A 115 -28.84 -2.69 -22.22
CA LEU A 115 -28.82 -4.07 -21.69
C LEU A 115 -27.57 -4.36 -20.84
N VAL A 116 -27.12 -3.40 -20.03
CA VAL A 116 -25.98 -3.53 -19.11
C VAL A 116 -26.50 -3.98 -17.73
N ILE A 117 -27.22 -5.11 -17.72
CA ILE A 117 -28.01 -5.57 -16.56
C ILE A 117 -27.10 -5.79 -15.33
N PRO A 118 -27.39 -5.18 -14.16
CA PRO A 118 -26.65 -5.39 -12.93
C PRO A 118 -26.61 -6.86 -12.51
N ARG A 119 -25.45 -7.32 -12.01
CA ARG A 119 -25.32 -8.70 -11.52
C ARG A 119 -26.17 -8.89 -10.25
N ARG A 120 -27.06 -9.89 -10.25
CA ARG A 120 -28.14 -10.09 -9.28
C ARG A 120 -29.27 -9.05 -9.38
N PHE A 121 -29.65 -8.69 -10.60
CA PHE A 121 -30.89 -7.96 -10.85
C PHE A 121 -32.07 -8.94 -10.79
N PHE A 122 -32.80 -8.89 -9.68
CA PHE A 122 -34.07 -9.57 -9.53
C PHE A 122 -35.19 -8.69 -10.09
N VAL A 123 -36.04 -9.26 -10.96
CA VAL A 123 -37.24 -8.56 -11.44
C VAL A 123 -38.19 -8.33 -10.26
N PRO A 124 -38.71 -7.10 -10.02
CA PRO A 124 -39.62 -6.87 -8.90
C PRO A 124 -40.94 -7.67 -9.02
N LEU A 125 -41.49 -8.10 -7.89
CA LEU A 125 -42.70 -8.93 -7.84
C LEU A 125 -43.97 -8.18 -8.29
N ASP A 126 -43.99 -6.88 -8.01
CA ASP A 126 -45.01 -5.88 -8.31
C ASP A 126 -44.91 -5.30 -9.73
N ALA A 127 -43.78 -5.45 -10.42
CA ALA A 127 -43.52 -4.81 -11.71
C ALA A 127 -44.37 -5.43 -12.84
N GLN A 128 -45.57 -4.87 -13.03
CA GLN A 128 -46.57 -5.41 -13.96
C GLN A 128 -46.13 -5.44 -15.44
N ALA A 129 -45.15 -4.61 -15.82
CA ALA A 129 -44.56 -4.59 -17.15
C ALA A 129 -43.79 -5.88 -17.51
N TYR A 130 -43.18 -6.57 -16.54
CA TYR A 130 -42.44 -7.80 -16.81
C TYR A 130 -43.37 -9.02 -16.90
N PRO A 131 -43.06 -10.01 -17.76
CA PRO A 131 -43.82 -11.27 -17.81
C PRO A 131 -43.88 -11.95 -16.44
N LYS A 132 -45.00 -12.61 -16.13
CA LYS A 132 -45.28 -13.13 -14.78
C LYS A 132 -44.25 -14.14 -14.31
N GLU A 133 -43.67 -14.88 -15.26
CA GLU A 133 -42.74 -15.99 -15.04
C GLU A 133 -41.36 -15.51 -14.56
N TRP A 134 -40.99 -14.25 -14.85
CA TRP A 134 -39.70 -13.67 -14.48
C TRP A 134 -39.69 -12.97 -13.11
N ARG A 135 -40.86 -12.71 -12.53
CA ARG A 135 -40.98 -11.90 -11.32
C ARG A 135 -40.38 -12.62 -10.12
N GLY A 136 -39.48 -11.94 -9.42
CA GLY A 136 -38.67 -12.53 -8.34
C GLY A 136 -37.46 -13.35 -8.82
N LEU A 137 -37.24 -13.55 -10.12
CA LEU A 137 -36.07 -14.26 -10.65
C LEU A 137 -34.91 -13.31 -10.96
N ASP A 138 -33.68 -13.81 -10.80
CA ASP A 138 -32.45 -13.13 -11.23
C ASP A 138 -32.29 -13.23 -12.75
N LEU A 139 -32.80 -12.22 -13.45
CA LEU A 139 -32.71 -12.10 -14.91
C LEU A 139 -31.24 -12.14 -15.35
N ALA A 140 -30.36 -11.39 -14.66
CA ALA A 140 -28.97 -11.23 -15.03
C ALA A 140 -28.16 -12.53 -14.93
N SER A 141 -28.27 -13.28 -13.82
CA SER A 141 -27.57 -14.57 -13.72
C SER A 141 -28.16 -15.66 -14.60
N THR A 142 -29.42 -15.52 -15.02
CA THR A 142 -30.04 -16.42 -16.00
C THR A 142 -29.51 -16.17 -17.42
N VAL A 143 -29.71 -14.97 -17.98
CA VAL A 143 -29.42 -14.69 -19.41
C VAL A 143 -27.92 -14.66 -19.73
N TYR A 144 -27.07 -14.26 -18.78
CA TYR A 144 -25.62 -14.35 -18.94
C TYR A 144 -25.04 -15.72 -18.57
N SER A 145 -25.88 -16.72 -18.25
CA SER A 145 -25.37 -18.09 -18.03
C SER A 145 -25.02 -18.77 -19.35
N MET A 146 -23.85 -19.39 -19.41
CA MET A 146 -23.44 -20.24 -20.53
C MET A 146 -24.46 -21.36 -20.81
N LYS A 147 -25.19 -21.84 -19.79
CA LYS A 147 -26.26 -22.84 -19.95
C LYS A 147 -27.43 -22.27 -20.75
N TRP A 148 -27.93 -21.09 -20.40
CA TRP A 148 -29.03 -20.44 -21.13
C TRP A 148 -28.63 -20.11 -22.57
N TRP A 149 -27.40 -19.62 -22.78
CA TRP A 149 -26.87 -19.40 -24.13
C TRP A 149 -26.79 -20.68 -24.97
N ILE A 150 -26.28 -21.79 -24.43
CA ILE A 150 -26.26 -23.10 -25.12
C ILE A 150 -27.68 -23.57 -25.46
N GLN A 151 -28.62 -23.44 -24.53
CA GLN A 151 -29.99 -23.96 -24.67
C GLN A 151 -30.86 -23.15 -25.63
N HIS A 152 -30.73 -21.83 -25.64
CA HIS A 152 -31.68 -20.94 -26.33
C HIS A 152 -31.11 -20.17 -27.53
N VAL A 153 -29.79 -19.95 -27.58
CA VAL A 153 -29.17 -18.97 -28.51
C VAL A 153 -28.13 -19.58 -29.45
N LYS A 154 -27.28 -20.49 -28.96
CA LYS A 154 -26.11 -21.04 -29.69
C LYS A 154 -26.40 -21.50 -31.12
N GLU A 155 -27.55 -22.11 -31.34
CA GLU A 155 -27.90 -22.78 -32.61
C GLU A 155 -28.90 -21.98 -33.46
N GLN A 156 -29.42 -20.86 -32.95
CA GLN A 156 -30.43 -20.03 -33.63
C GLN A 156 -29.86 -18.63 -33.94
N ARG A 157 -29.47 -18.42 -35.19
CA ARG A 157 -28.87 -17.15 -35.66
C ARG A 157 -29.80 -15.95 -35.47
N ASP A 158 -31.09 -16.16 -35.68
CA ASP A 158 -32.11 -15.09 -35.63
C ASP A 158 -32.22 -14.48 -34.22
N ARG A 159 -32.04 -15.32 -33.18
CA ARG A 159 -31.95 -14.89 -31.78
C ARG A 159 -30.64 -14.16 -31.47
N VAL A 160 -29.56 -14.46 -32.18
CA VAL A 160 -28.29 -13.71 -32.07
C VAL A 160 -28.44 -12.32 -32.71
N THR A 161 -29.12 -12.20 -33.86
CA THR A 161 -29.40 -10.89 -34.47
C THR A 161 -30.34 -10.05 -33.62
N GLU A 162 -31.43 -10.62 -33.11
CA GLU A 162 -32.35 -9.90 -32.21
C GLU A 162 -31.65 -9.40 -30.93
N LEU A 163 -30.82 -10.23 -30.29
CA LEU A 163 -30.03 -9.81 -29.13
C LEU A 163 -28.97 -8.76 -29.49
N ASN A 164 -28.41 -8.77 -30.69
CA ASN A 164 -27.50 -7.72 -31.17
C ASN A 164 -28.23 -6.39 -31.38
N GLU A 165 -29.43 -6.40 -31.97
CA GLU A 165 -30.27 -5.21 -32.20
C GLU A 165 -30.69 -4.55 -30.88
N LEU A 166 -30.99 -5.35 -29.85
CA LEU A 166 -31.24 -4.87 -28.49
C LEU A 166 -29.97 -4.48 -27.71
N GLY A 167 -28.77 -4.58 -28.32
CA GLY A 167 -27.50 -4.17 -27.71
C GLY A 167 -26.99 -5.08 -26.57
N PHE A 168 -27.32 -6.38 -26.60
CA PHE A 168 -26.97 -7.34 -25.55
C PHE A 168 -25.45 -7.46 -25.31
N VAL A 169 -25.03 -7.34 -24.06
CA VAL A 169 -23.60 -7.28 -23.68
C VAL A 169 -23.00 -8.68 -23.54
N TRP A 170 -22.74 -9.36 -24.66
CA TRP A 170 -22.18 -10.72 -24.75
C TRP A 170 -20.98 -10.99 -23.82
N GLY A 171 -20.10 -10.00 -23.63
CA GLY A 171 -18.94 -10.12 -22.75
C GLY A 171 -19.29 -10.51 -21.31
N ARG A 172 -20.52 -10.25 -20.83
CA ARG A 172 -20.98 -10.64 -19.48
C ARG A 172 -21.18 -12.15 -19.30
N ILE A 173 -21.21 -12.94 -20.38
CA ILE A 173 -21.22 -14.42 -20.34
C ILE A 173 -19.86 -14.98 -19.87
N GLN A 174 -18.78 -14.19 -19.95
CA GLN A 174 -17.46 -14.64 -19.52
C GLN A 174 -17.40 -14.99 -18.02
N PRO A 175 -16.50 -15.91 -17.61
CA PRO A 175 -16.25 -16.18 -16.21
C PRO A 175 -15.89 -14.90 -15.44
N GLU A 176 -16.40 -14.76 -14.22
CA GLU A 176 -16.21 -13.57 -13.37
C GLU A 176 -14.73 -13.17 -13.19
N TRP A 177 -13.81 -14.14 -13.23
CA TRP A 177 -12.37 -13.88 -13.24
C TRP A 177 -11.92 -12.99 -14.41
N ASN A 178 -12.42 -13.25 -15.62
CA ASN A 178 -12.03 -12.52 -16.81
C ASN A 178 -12.51 -11.06 -16.72
N LEU A 179 -13.74 -10.84 -16.28
CA LEU A 179 -14.30 -9.49 -16.06
C LEU A 179 -13.52 -8.71 -14.97
N ILE A 180 -13.02 -9.42 -13.95
CA ILE A 180 -12.12 -8.84 -12.94
C ILE A 180 -10.76 -8.51 -13.55
N MET A 181 -10.18 -9.37 -14.39
CA MET A 181 -8.90 -9.12 -15.05
C MET A 181 -8.97 -7.98 -16.07
N GLU A 182 -10.00 -7.93 -16.92
CA GLU A 182 -10.27 -6.82 -17.84
C GLU A 182 -10.33 -5.48 -17.09
N SER A 183 -11.12 -5.43 -16.01
CA SER A 183 -11.24 -4.20 -15.20
C SER A 183 -9.99 -3.87 -14.38
N LEU A 184 -9.14 -4.85 -14.02
CA LEU A 184 -7.81 -4.57 -13.46
C LEU A 184 -6.84 -3.99 -14.51
N VAL A 185 -6.86 -4.52 -15.74
CA VAL A 185 -6.05 -4.00 -16.85
C VAL A 185 -6.47 -2.56 -17.19
N THR A 186 -7.77 -2.29 -17.32
CA THR A 186 -8.29 -0.92 -17.50
C THR A 186 -7.90 -0.01 -16.32
N TYR A 187 -8.04 -0.48 -15.07
CA TYR A 187 -7.63 0.31 -13.89
C TYR A 187 -6.13 0.67 -13.93
N SER A 188 -5.25 -0.30 -14.21
CA SER A 188 -3.80 -0.06 -14.33
C SER A 188 -3.46 0.90 -15.46
N LEU A 189 -4.12 0.77 -16.63
CA LEU A 189 -3.94 1.68 -17.76
C LEU A 189 -4.34 3.12 -17.44
N LEU A 190 -5.39 3.33 -16.63
CA LEU A 190 -5.87 4.66 -16.24
C LEU A 190 -5.06 5.27 -15.08
N TYR A 191 -4.88 4.53 -13.98
CA TYR A 191 -4.34 5.05 -12.71
C TYR A 191 -2.84 4.80 -12.51
N LYS A 192 -2.22 3.95 -13.34
CA LYS A 192 -0.79 3.53 -13.26
C LYS A 192 -0.40 2.79 -11.97
N ASP A 193 -1.38 2.33 -11.20
CA ASP A 193 -1.18 1.40 -10.09
C ASP A 193 -2.34 0.39 -10.00
N LEU A 194 -2.22 -0.59 -9.09
CA LEU A 194 -3.31 -1.51 -8.71
C LEU A 194 -3.72 -1.34 -7.24
N LEU A 195 -3.67 -0.10 -6.73
CA LEU A 195 -4.07 0.29 -5.37
C LEU A 195 -5.58 0.54 -5.26
N VAL A 196 -6.38 -0.25 -5.97
CA VAL A 196 -7.84 -0.11 -6.10
C VAL A 196 -8.50 0.09 -4.72
N PRO A 197 -9.19 1.24 -4.48
CA PRO A 197 -9.91 1.49 -3.23
C PRO A 197 -11.00 0.45 -2.96
N THR A 198 -11.18 0.01 -1.71
CA THR A 198 -12.13 -1.06 -1.34
C THR A 198 -13.58 -0.82 -1.80
N ASN A 199 -14.00 0.45 -1.91
CA ASN A 199 -15.33 0.86 -2.35
C ASN A 199 -15.41 1.22 -3.84
N PHE A 200 -14.32 1.06 -4.62
CA PHE A 200 -14.32 1.34 -6.04
C PHE A 200 -15.27 0.40 -6.80
N ILE A 201 -16.13 1.01 -7.61
CA ILE A 201 -17.07 0.36 -8.53
C ILE A 201 -16.74 0.89 -9.92
N VAL A 202 -16.67 0.01 -10.92
CA VAL A 202 -16.49 0.42 -12.31
C VAL A 202 -17.65 1.35 -12.73
N PRO A 203 -17.39 2.56 -13.25
CA PRO A 203 -18.45 3.48 -13.69
C PRO A 203 -19.41 2.88 -14.73
N HIS A 204 -20.63 3.39 -14.79
CA HIS A 204 -21.52 3.23 -15.95
C HIS A 204 -21.31 4.41 -16.91
N GLY A 205 -21.51 4.19 -18.21
CA GLY A 205 -21.43 5.23 -19.25
C GLY A 205 -20.01 5.65 -19.64
N ASP A 206 -18.98 5.28 -18.87
CA ASP A 206 -17.58 5.60 -19.18
C ASP A 206 -17.02 4.63 -20.23
N ASN A 207 -16.79 5.14 -21.43
CA ASN A 207 -16.24 4.42 -22.58
C ASN A 207 -14.77 4.00 -22.39
N ALA A 208 -14.06 4.47 -21.35
CA ALA A 208 -12.76 3.92 -20.98
C ALA A 208 -12.85 2.49 -20.44
N TRP A 209 -14.04 2.05 -19.99
CA TRP A 209 -14.28 0.73 -19.42
C TRP A 209 -15.11 -0.14 -20.36
N PRO A 210 -14.76 -1.43 -20.56
CA PRO A 210 -15.61 -2.35 -21.30
C PRO A 210 -17.00 -2.46 -20.65
N LYS A 211 -18.09 -2.36 -21.45
CA LYS A 211 -19.48 -2.46 -20.97
C LYS A 211 -19.77 -3.72 -20.14
N ALA A 212 -19.03 -4.80 -20.39
CA ALA A 212 -19.11 -6.04 -19.60
C ALA A 212 -18.67 -5.86 -18.12
N THR A 213 -17.83 -4.86 -17.84
CA THR A 213 -17.28 -4.58 -16.52
C THR A 213 -18.04 -3.51 -15.72
N TRP A 214 -18.89 -2.70 -16.36
CA TRP A 214 -19.66 -1.63 -15.72
C TRP A 214 -20.45 -2.13 -14.49
N GLY A 215 -20.41 -1.38 -13.39
CA GLY A 215 -21.06 -1.74 -12.13
C GLY A 215 -20.37 -2.85 -11.32
N ILE A 216 -19.26 -3.45 -11.79
CA ILE A 216 -18.49 -4.41 -10.99
C ILE A 216 -17.84 -3.69 -9.81
N LYS A 217 -18.06 -4.23 -8.60
CA LYS A 217 -17.53 -3.72 -7.33
C LYS A 217 -16.05 -4.15 -7.16
N LEU A 218 -15.21 -3.76 -8.12
CA LEU A 218 -13.83 -4.23 -8.29
C LEU A 218 -12.99 -4.08 -7.02
N GLY A 219 -13.13 -2.96 -6.29
CA GLY A 219 -12.46 -2.75 -5.02
C GLY A 219 -12.74 -3.82 -3.96
N ARG A 220 -13.99 -4.33 -3.94
CA ARG A 220 -14.40 -5.42 -3.05
C ARG A 220 -13.86 -6.77 -3.51
N SER A 221 -13.75 -7.01 -4.81
CA SER A 221 -13.09 -8.19 -5.37
C SER A 221 -11.59 -8.20 -5.05
N VAL A 222 -10.90 -7.07 -5.27
CA VAL A 222 -9.47 -6.89 -4.93
C VAL A 222 -9.20 -7.08 -3.45
N HIS A 223 -10.03 -6.49 -2.57
CA HIS A 223 -9.92 -6.69 -1.13
C HIS A 223 -10.10 -8.16 -0.73
N ARG A 224 -11.04 -8.90 -1.34
CA ARG A 224 -11.24 -10.33 -1.10
C ARG A 224 -10.09 -11.20 -1.64
N MET A 225 -9.53 -10.88 -2.80
CA MET A 225 -8.35 -11.57 -3.31
C MET A 225 -7.17 -11.43 -2.35
N ARG A 226 -6.93 -10.22 -1.81
CA ARG A 226 -5.87 -9.94 -0.81
C ARG A 226 -6.10 -10.62 0.55
N THR A 227 -7.35 -10.74 1.02
CA THR A 227 -7.67 -11.19 2.39
C THR A 227 -8.13 -12.64 2.51
N ARG A 228 -8.72 -13.22 1.46
CA ARG A 228 -9.34 -14.55 1.47
C ARG A 228 -8.78 -15.50 0.43
N ASN A 229 -7.89 -15.02 -0.46
CA ASN A 229 -7.44 -15.75 -1.65
C ASN A 229 -8.62 -16.22 -2.53
N ASP A 230 -9.66 -15.38 -2.68
CA ASP A 230 -10.75 -15.60 -3.63
C ASP A 230 -10.18 -15.77 -5.06
N PHE A 231 -10.78 -16.64 -5.88
CA PHE A 231 -10.31 -17.07 -7.21
C PHE A 231 -8.96 -17.80 -7.28
N LEU A 232 -8.10 -17.68 -6.26
CA LEU A 232 -6.71 -18.15 -6.23
C LEU A 232 -6.54 -19.56 -5.60
N LYS A 233 -7.64 -20.28 -5.36
CA LYS A 233 -7.66 -21.63 -4.77
C LYS A 233 -7.89 -22.71 -5.83
N GLY A 234 -7.37 -23.90 -5.57
CA GLY A 234 -7.50 -25.07 -6.45
C GLY A 234 -6.64 -24.97 -7.73
N GLN A 235 -6.88 -25.90 -8.66
CA GLN A 235 -6.09 -26.14 -9.88
C GLN A 235 -5.66 -24.86 -10.65
N LYS A 236 -6.58 -23.90 -10.84
CA LYS A 236 -6.30 -22.66 -11.61
C LYS A 236 -5.65 -21.54 -10.78
N GLY A 237 -5.41 -21.74 -9.48
CA GLY A 237 -4.94 -20.70 -8.56
C GLY A 237 -3.55 -20.16 -8.89
N ALA A 238 -2.59 -21.02 -9.23
CA ALA A 238 -1.21 -20.62 -9.54
C ALA A 238 -1.12 -19.78 -10.83
N SER A 239 -1.80 -20.21 -11.90
CA SER A 239 -1.89 -19.44 -13.15
C SER A 239 -2.53 -18.06 -12.95
N ARG A 240 -3.62 -18.00 -12.17
CA ARG A 240 -4.28 -16.73 -11.80
C ARG A 240 -3.42 -15.82 -10.93
N ARG A 241 -2.57 -16.38 -10.07
CA ARG A 241 -1.58 -15.62 -9.32
C ARG A 241 -0.55 -15.00 -10.26
N ALA A 242 0.05 -15.79 -11.14
CA ALA A 242 1.02 -15.30 -12.13
C ALA A 242 0.41 -14.20 -13.05
N GLN A 243 -0.86 -14.31 -13.43
CA GLN A 243 -1.59 -13.27 -14.17
C GLN A 243 -1.71 -11.93 -13.41
N LEU A 244 -1.83 -11.96 -12.08
CA LEU A 244 -1.84 -10.76 -11.25
C LEU A 244 -0.42 -10.24 -10.97
N ASP A 245 0.53 -11.14 -10.69
CA ASP A 245 1.94 -10.80 -10.47
C ASP A 245 2.53 -10.10 -11.72
N GLY A 246 2.17 -10.55 -12.93
CA GLY A 246 2.54 -9.92 -14.21
C GLY A 246 1.86 -8.57 -14.51
N LEU A 247 1.00 -8.06 -13.62
CA LEU A 247 0.42 -6.71 -13.67
C LEU A 247 0.91 -5.84 -12.49
N ASP A 248 2.00 -6.23 -11.81
CA ASP A 248 2.50 -5.61 -10.57
C ASP A 248 1.43 -5.53 -9.45
N PHE A 249 0.58 -6.55 -9.33
CA PHE A 249 -0.48 -6.57 -8.31
C PHE A 249 0.08 -6.57 -6.88
N VAL A 250 -0.08 -5.45 -6.20
CA VAL A 250 0.29 -5.30 -4.79
C VAL A 250 -0.55 -6.23 -3.90
N TRP A 251 0.08 -7.22 -3.26
CA TRP A 251 -0.58 -8.15 -2.34
C TRP A 251 -0.77 -7.56 -0.93
N ASP A 252 0.32 -7.23 -0.23
CA ASP A 252 0.28 -6.57 1.09
C ASP A 252 0.39 -5.04 0.91
N LEU A 253 -0.75 -4.36 1.07
CA LEU A 253 -0.84 -2.90 1.00
C LEU A 253 -0.04 -2.21 2.13
N ASN A 254 0.03 -2.81 3.32
CA ASN A 254 0.76 -2.26 4.45
C ASN A 254 2.28 -2.40 4.26
N GLU A 255 2.75 -3.45 3.58
CA GLU A 255 4.14 -3.58 3.13
C GLU A 255 4.47 -2.62 1.99
N HIS A 256 3.61 -2.49 0.98
CA HIS A 256 3.84 -1.54 -0.11
C HIS A 256 3.91 -0.08 0.39
N VAL A 257 2.98 0.35 1.25
CA VAL A 257 3.00 1.70 1.80
C VAL A 257 4.18 1.92 2.75
N PHE A 258 4.63 0.89 3.49
CA PHE A 258 5.85 0.96 4.29
C PHE A 258 7.11 1.09 3.40
N ARG A 259 7.24 0.31 2.33
CA ARG A 259 8.35 0.43 1.37
C ARG A 259 8.40 1.80 0.70
N LYS A 260 7.23 2.35 0.33
CA LYS A 260 7.12 3.71 -0.23
C LYS A 260 7.57 4.78 0.78
N PHE A 261 7.30 4.59 2.08
CA PHE A 261 7.82 5.44 3.15
C PHE A 261 9.36 5.32 3.29
N CYS A 262 9.93 4.11 3.27
CA CYS A 262 11.39 3.90 3.31
C CYS A 262 12.11 4.54 2.12
N ARG A 263 11.64 4.32 0.89
CA ARG A 263 12.19 4.94 -0.34
C ARG A 263 12.18 6.47 -0.28
N ALA A 264 11.16 7.05 0.35
CA ALA A 264 11.07 8.49 0.59
C ALA A 264 12.08 8.97 1.65
N LEU A 265 12.35 8.20 2.70
CA LEU A 265 13.41 8.48 3.68
C LEU A 265 14.81 8.38 3.06
N GLU A 266 15.07 7.35 2.26
CA GLU A 266 16.34 7.16 1.53
C GLU A 266 16.63 8.35 0.61
N THR A 267 15.62 8.76 -0.17
CA THR A 267 15.71 9.91 -1.07
C THR A 267 15.92 11.22 -0.30
N TYR A 268 15.22 11.39 0.84
CA TYR A 268 15.43 12.52 1.74
C TYR A 268 16.88 12.58 2.27
N GLY A 269 17.39 11.44 2.75
CA GLY A 269 18.75 11.33 3.28
C GLY A 269 19.86 11.49 2.23
N ARG A 270 19.59 11.13 0.97
CA ARG A 270 20.44 11.51 -0.17
C ARG A 270 20.51 13.03 -0.33
N ILE A 271 19.36 13.67 -0.48
CA ILE A 271 19.28 15.13 -0.74
C ILE A 271 19.82 15.96 0.44
N GLN A 272 19.64 15.51 1.69
CA GLN A 272 20.26 16.18 2.85
C GLN A 272 21.78 16.07 2.87
N ARG A 273 22.38 14.99 2.36
CA ARG A 273 23.85 14.86 2.23
C ARG A 273 24.39 15.75 1.11
N GLU A 274 23.74 15.77 -0.04
CA GLU A 274 24.09 16.64 -1.18
C GLU A 274 24.07 18.13 -0.79
N ARG A 275 22.97 18.58 -0.15
CA ARG A 275 22.85 19.96 0.36
C ARG A 275 23.84 20.28 1.48
N GLY A 276 24.24 19.29 2.28
CA GLY A 276 25.19 19.44 3.37
C GLY A 276 26.67 19.40 2.95
N GLY A 277 26.98 18.89 1.75
CA GLY A 277 28.34 18.90 1.19
C GLY A 277 28.66 20.17 0.39
N ASN A 278 27.66 20.78 -0.23
CA ASN A 278 27.86 21.92 -1.14
C ASN A 278 28.22 23.25 -0.46
N SER A 279 28.26 23.32 0.88
CA SER A 279 28.74 24.50 1.62
C SER A 279 30.26 24.62 1.69
N ASN A 280 30.98 23.50 1.55
CA ASN A 280 32.44 23.44 1.73
C ASN A 280 33.13 23.30 0.37
N LYS A 281 32.83 24.22 -0.57
CA LYS A 281 33.41 24.21 -1.92
C LYS A 281 34.20 25.48 -2.26
N MET A 282 35.06 25.88 -1.34
CA MET A 282 36.24 26.72 -1.58
C MET A 282 37.43 26.17 -0.80
N MET A 283 38.63 26.36 -1.34
CA MET A 283 39.88 25.69 -0.99
C MET A 283 39.91 24.18 -1.32
N ASP A 284 41.04 23.75 -1.88
CA ASP A 284 41.30 22.38 -2.35
C ASP A 284 42.72 21.98 -1.92
N GLN A 285 42.87 20.76 -1.36
CA GLN A 285 44.14 20.03 -1.33
C GLN A 285 43.92 18.53 -0.94
N PRO A 286 44.66 17.57 -1.54
CA PRO A 286 44.29 16.15 -1.50
C PRO A 286 44.96 15.34 -0.36
N SER A 287 44.53 15.51 0.88
CA SER A 287 45.05 14.72 2.02
C SER A 287 44.35 13.37 2.21
N ARG A 288 45.14 12.28 2.21
CA ARG A 288 44.66 10.89 2.27
C ARG A 288 44.38 10.43 3.72
N ARG A 289 43.09 10.26 4.09
CA ARG A 289 42.59 9.13 4.92
C ARG A 289 41.05 9.17 5.03
N ARG A 290 40.35 8.30 4.29
CA ARG A 290 38.93 7.99 4.58
C ARG A 290 38.86 7.13 5.84
N SER A 291 38.54 7.74 6.98
CA SER A 291 38.24 7.04 8.23
C SER A 291 36.96 6.21 8.08
N LYS A 292 37.10 4.91 7.79
CA LYS A 292 35.99 3.94 7.80
C LYS A 292 35.58 3.59 9.24
N LEU A 293 34.99 4.54 9.96
CA LEU A 293 34.38 4.32 11.28
C LEU A 293 32.87 4.06 11.14
N PRO A 294 32.37 2.85 11.43
CA PRO A 294 30.95 2.53 11.36
C PRO A 294 30.24 3.01 12.64
N GLY A 295 29.49 4.12 12.57
CA GLY A 295 28.66 4.55 13.71
C GLY A 295 27.85 5.83 13.47
N ASN A 296 28.48 6.88 12.95
CA ASN A 296 27.86 8.21 12.86
C ASN A 296 26.91 8.37 11.64
N GLN A 297 25.79 7.62 11.64
CA GLN A 297 24.67 7.90 10.74
C GLN A 297 23.98 9.21 11.13
N LYS A 298 24.35 10.29 10.42
CA LYS A 298 23.77 11.64 10.56
C LYS A 298 22.23 11.59 10.53
N THR A 299 21.60 11.77 11.69
CA THR A 299 20.16 11.53 11.89
C THR A 299 19.26 12.39 10.99
N LEU A 300 18.22 11.77 10.42
CA LEU A 300 17.34 12.42 9.44
C LEU A 300 16.37 13.43 10.10
N SER A 301 16.79 14.70 10.15
CA SER A 301 15.97 15.80 10.64
C SER A 301 14.88 16.16 9.62
N ILE A 302 13.71 15.52 9.75
CA ILE A 302 12.52 15.71 8.91
C ILE A 302 11.51 16.62 9.63
N ALA A 303 11.14 17.75 9.01
CA ALA A 303 10.09 18.64 9.52
C ALA A 303 8.69 17.98 9.41
N GLY A 304 7.81 18.21 10.38
CA GLY A 304 6.53 17.49 10.49
C GLY A 304 5.48 17.84 9.43
N ASP A 305 5.67 18.97 8.78
CA ASP A 305 4.91 19.54 7.66
C ASP A 305 5.56 19.24 6.29
N PHE A 306 6.71 18.58 6.24
CA PHE A 306 7.45 18.36 5.00
C PHE A 306 6.65 17.51 3.98
N VAL A 307 6.34 18.13 2.85
CA VAL A 307 5.79 17.50 1.65
C VAL A 307 6.89 17.35 0.61
N VAL A 308 6.97 16.20 -0.06
CA VAL A 308 7.92 15.96 -1.15
C VAL A 308 7.61 16.87 -2.34
N PRO A 309 8.54 17.73 -2.77
CA PRO A 309 8.34 18.63 -3.91
C PRO A 309 8.45 17.90 -5.25
N ALA A 310 7.77 18.42 -6.27
CA ALA A 310 7.87 17.96 -7.64
C ALA A 310 9.14 18.48 -8.34
N THR A 311 10.32 18.05 -7.87
CA THR A 311 11.62 18.40 -8.45
C THR A 311 12.43 17.16 -8.82
N SER A 312 13.33 17.29 -9.78
CA SER A 312 14.12 16.19 -10.39
C SER A 312 14.98 15.38 -9.42
N GLY A 313 15.20 15.86 -8.18
CA GLY A 313 15.83 15.07 -7.12
C GLY A 313 14.94 13.96 -6.53
N TRP A 314 13.63 13.97 -6.81
CA TRP A 314 12.64 13.05 -6.28
C TRP A 314 11.95 12.22 -7.38
N PRO A 315 11.75 10.90 -7.18
CA PRO A 315 10.89 10.09 -8.03
C PRO A 315 9.47 10.65 -8.13
N GLU A 316 8.88 10.65 -9.34
CA GLU A 316 7.54 11.18 -9.63
C GLU A 316 6.45 10.55 -8.74
N GLU A 317 6.54 9.24 -8.52
CA GLU A 317 5.67 8.48 -7.60
C GLU A 317 5.64 9.01 -6.15
N LEU A 318 6.61 9.83 -5.74
CA LEU A 318 6.70 10.44 -4.41
C LEU A 318 6.29 11.93 -4.41
N HIS A 319 6.06 12.56 -5.55
CA HIS A 319 5.68 13.98 -5.61
C HIS A 319 4.36 14.22 -4.84
N GLY A 320 4.32 15.25 -3.99
CA GLY A 320 3.18 15.52 -3.10
C GLY A 320 3.07 14.60 -1.86
N TYR A 321 3.95 13.61 -1.69
CA TYR A 321 3.91 12.70 -0.55
C TYR A 321 4.27 13.43 0.77
N ARG A 322 3.37 13.35 1.76
CA ARG A 322 3.52 14.02 3.07
C ARG A 322 4.45 13.25 4.01
N LEU A 323 5.73 13.15 3.64
CA LEU A 323 6.75 12.42 4.39
C LEU A 323 6.86 12.90 5.86
N GLY A 324 6.73 14.20 6.12
CA GLY A 324 6.73 14.77 7.48
C GLY A 324 5.56 14.27 8.34
N GLU A 325 4.35 14.25 7.77
CA GLU A 325 3.13 13.77 8.43
C GLU A 325 3.29 12.28 8.81
N LYS A 326 3.77 11.46 7.88
CA LYS A 326 4.01 10.02 8.11
C LYS A 326 5.13 9.78 9.12
N ALA A 327 6.23 10.53 9.06
CA ALA A 327 7.28 10.47 10.07
C ALA A 327 6.75 10.80 11.48
N CYS A 328 5.90 11.81 11.61
CA CYS A 328 5.22 12.16 12.86
C CYS A 328 4.18 11.12 13.32
N ALA A 329 3.58 10.36 12.39
CA ALA A 329 2.68 9.26 12.72
C ALA A 329 3.44 7.99 13.19
N VAL A 330 4.59 7.67 12.56
CA VAL A 330 5.49 6.60 13.02
C VAL A 330 5.95 6.85 14.46
N ARG A 331 6.37 8.09 14.76
CA ARG A 331 6.84 8.48 16.10
C ARG A 331 5.76 8.49 17.18
N ARG A 332 4.54 8.95 16.86
CA ARG A 332 3.45 9.10 17.85
C ARG A 332 2.59 7.84 18.03
N MET A 333 2.34 7.11 16.96
CA MET A 333 1.33 6.04 16.91
C MET A 333 1.92 4.66 16.56
N GLY A 334 3.24 4.55 16.42
CA GLY A 334 3.89 3.32 15.98
C GLY A 334 3.49 2.88 14.56
N LEU A 335 3.12 3.84 13.69
CA LEU A 335 2.68 3.55 12.32
C LEU A 335 3.69 2.62 11.60
N TYR A 336 3.16 1.62 10.89
CA TYR A 336 3.89 0.49 10.28
C TYR A 336 4.56 -0.51 11.24
N ILE A 337 4.87 -0.14 12.49
CA ILE A 337 5.72 -0.91 13.40
C ILE A 337 4.92 -1.66 14.47
N LYS A 338 3.74 -1.14 14.87
CA LYS A 338 2.90 -1.66 15.96
C LYS A 338 2.75 -3.20 15.93
N ASP A 339 2.49 -3.74 14.74
CA ASP A 339 2.21 -5.16 14.52
C ASP A 339 3.42 -5.90 13.87
N LYS A 340 4.53 -5.20 13.65
CA LYS A 340 5.73 -5.61 12.88
C LYS A 340 7.00 -4.91 13.42
N PRO A 341 7.55 -5.36 14.57
CA PRO A 341 8.66 -4.68 15.26
C PRO A 341 9.99 -4.71 14.49
N GLU A 342 10.18 -5.67 13.58
CA GLU A 342 11.37 -5.78 12.72
C GLU A 342 11.57 -4.54 11.83
N ARG A 343 10.49 -3.87 11.44
CA ARG A 343 10.51 -2.62 10.68
C ARG A 343 11.17 -1.46 11.44
N ARG A 344 11.25 -1.53 12.78
CA ARG A 344 11.99 -0.55 13.59
C ARG A 344 13.47 -0.55 13.24
N LYS A 345 14.09 -1.75 13.12
CA LYS A 345 15.50 -1.92 12.76
C LYS A 345 15.80 -1.41 11.35
N ILE A 346 14.88 -1.63 10.40
CA ILE A 346 15.00 -1.09 9.04
C ILE A 346 15.06 0.44 9.08
N LEU A 347 14.17 1.08 9.85
CA LEU A 347 14.14 2.54 9.98
C LEU A 347 15.32 3.10 10.79
N GLU A 348 15.79 2.39 11.83
CA GLU A 348 17.02 2.70 12.57
C GLU A 348 18.23 2.70 11.62
N ASN A 349 18.37 1.68 10.77
CA ASN A 349 19.43 1.57 9.75
C ASN A 349 19.35 2.63 8.64
N LEU A 350 18.19 3.27 8.45
CA LEU A 350 17.98 4.42 7.56
C LEU A 350 18.23 5.76 8.27
N GLY A 351 18.71 5.77 9.52
CA GLY A 351 18.95 6.98 10.30
C GLY A 351 17.67 7.72 10.73
N PHE A 352 16.51 7.04 10.76
CA PHE A 352 15.24 7.64 11.15
C PHE A 352 15.21 7.94 12.66
N PRO A 353 15.06 9.21 13.09
CA PRO A 353 14.94 9.50 14.51
C PRO A 353 13.54 9.13 14.99
N PHE A 354 13.43 7.96 15.61
CA PHE A 354 12.35 7.59 16.52
C PHE A 354 12.25 8.58 17.67
N ASN A 355 13.41 8.91 18.25
CA ASN A 355 13.56 9.67 19.47
C ASN A 355 13.61 11.19 19.22
N THR A 356 12.72 11.74 18.39
CA THR A 356 12.61 13.21 18.28
C THR A 356 12.09 13.79 19.58
N ASN A 357 12.96 14.45 20.34
CA ASN A 357 12.66 15.28 21.52
C ASN A 357 11.98 14.62 22.73
N ALA A 358 11.33 13.46 22.63
CA ALA A 358 10.66 12.82 23.77
C ALA A 358 11.63 11.98 24.64
N ALA A 359 12.50 11.19 23.99
CA ALA A 359 13.47 10.33 24.69
C ALA A 359 14.79 11.03 25.05
N LEU A 360 14.88 12.36 24.89
CA LEU A 360 15.88 13.15 25.62
C LEU A 360 15.43 13.18 27.08
N GLY A 361 15.93 12.22 27.86
CA GLY A 361 15.58 12.05 29.26
C GLY A 361 15.90 13.29 30.08
N TRP A 362 15.17 13.47 31.18
CA TRP A 362 15.30 14.64 32.06
C TRP A 362 16.77 14.91 32.48
N PHE A 363 17.53 13.86 32.76
CA PHE A 363 18.97 13.92 33.05
C PHE A 363 19.77 14.71 31.99
N ALA A 364 19.57 14.44 30.70
CA ALA A 364 20.28 15.14 29.63
C ALA A 364 19.89 16.63 29.54
N VAL A 365 18.65 16.98 29.92
CA VAL A 365 18.20 18.38 30.01
C VAL A 365 18.90 19.10 31.17
N VAL A 366 18.94 18.49 32.36
CA VAL A 366 19.59 19.09 33.54
C VAL A 366 21.09 19.16 33.39
N HIS A 367 21.74 18.12 32.86
CA HIS A 367 23.20 18.10 32.65
C HIS A 367 23.62 19.17 31.63
N ALA A 368 22.91 19.27 30.49
CA ALA A 368 23.11 20.34 29.51
C ALA A 368 22.86 21.74 30.10
N ALA A 369 21.82 21.89 30.92
CA ALA A 369 21.50 23.13 31.60
C ALA A 369 22.55 23.52 32.66
N ALA A 370 23.10 22.57 33.40
CA ALA A 370 24.09 22.79 34.44
C ALA A 370 25.42 23.29 33.83
N LEU A 371 25.91 22.63 32.79
CA LEU A 371 27.11 23.06 32.05
C LEU A 371 26.91 24.45 31.43
N TYR A 372 25.74 24.74 30.83
CA TYR A 372 25.44 26.09 30.33
C TYR A 372 25.42 27.13 31.46
N SER A 373 24.76 26.82 32.58
CA SER A 373 24.63 27.69 33.74
C SER A 373 26.00 27.99 34.36
N GLN A 374 26.91 27.01 34.41
CA GLN A 374 28.30 27.18 34.85
C GLN A 374 29.09 28.11 33.91
N LEU A 375 29.02 27.89 32.58
CA LEU A 375 29.68 28.72 31.58
C LEU A 375 29.15 30.16 31.51
N HIS A 376 27.89 30.38 31.89
CA HIS A 376 27.21 31.67 31.83
C HIS A 376 26.85 32.28 33.20
N GLY A 377 27.63 31.96 34.25
CA GLY A 377 27.57 32.68 35.53
C GLY A 377 26.24 32.54 36.28
N ARG A 378 25.69 31.33 36.31
CA ARG A 378 24.35 30.97 36.82
C ARG A 378 23.17 31.65 36.09
N ASN A 379 23.34 32.01 34.82
CA ASN A 379 22.25 32.48 33.95
C ASN A 379 21.89 31.44 32.88
N LEU A 380 20.64 30.97 32.88
CA LEU A 380 20.14 29.95 31.96
C LEU A 380 19.19 30.53 30.88
N ASP A 381 19.42 31.77 30.43
CA ASP A 381 18.68 32.35 29.30
C ASP A 381 19.27 31.98 27.92
N VAL A 382 19.20 30.68 27.63
CA VAL A 382 19.74 30.07 26.40
C VAL A 382 18.98 30.56 25.15
N PRO A 383 19.68 31.06 24.10
CA PRO A 383 19.04 31.49 22.86
C PRO A 383 18.24 30.36 22.19
N PHE A 384 17.03 30.67 21.68
CA PHE A 384 16.09 29.67 21.12
C PHE A 384 16.71 28.66 20.12
N LYS A 385 17.60 29.13 19.23
CA LYS A 385 18.26 28.30 18.21
C LYS A 385 19.53 27.58 18.70
N TYR A 386 19.96 27.82 19.94
CA TYR A 386 21.20 27.27 20.48
C TYR A 386 21.15 25.74 20.54
N ARG A 387 22.18 25.14 19.95
CA ARG A 387 22.53 23.74 20.07
C ARG A 387 23.92 23.67 20.70
N ILE A 388 24.13 22.67 21.56
CA ILE A 388 25.46 22.39 22.09
C ILE A 388 26.40 22.07 20.91
N PRO A 389 27.57 22.73 20.81
CA PRO A 389 28.51 22.48 19.73
C PRO A 389 29.16 21.10 19.87
N ALA A 390 29.49 20.49 18.73
CA ALA A 390 30.50 19.43 18.65
C ALA A 390 31.88 20.08 18.46
N PRO A 391 32.98 19.44 18.88
CA PRO A 391 34.33 19.90 18.53
C PRO A 391 34.52 19.86 17.01
N THR A 392 35.26 20.83 16.48
CA THR A 392 35.63 20.92 15.06
C THR A 392 36.91 20.14 14.78
N GLU A 393 37.04 19.57 13.57
CA GLU A 393 38.18 18.72 13.20
C GLU A 393 39.53 19.44 13.33
N ASP A 394 39.57 20.76 13.08
CA ASP A 394 40.76 21.61 13.20
C ASP A 394 41.30 21.76 14.66
N GLY A 395 40.53 21.33 15.67
CA GLY A 395 40.88 21.45 17.10
C GLY A 395 41.36 20.15 17.75
N TYR A 396 41.50 19.07 17.00
CA TYR A 396 41.67 17.72 17.59
C TYR A 396 43.02 17.47 18.29
N GLU A 397 44.03 18.31 18.04
CA GLU A 397 45.39 18.16 18.59
C GLU A 397 45.69 19.08 19.79
N SER A 398 44.76 19.98 20.17
CA SER A 398 45.01 21.00 21.21
C SER A 398 43.90 21.10 22.26
N ASN A 399 43.82 20.02 23.06
CA ASN A 399 43.13 19.90 24.36
C ASN A 399 41.61 19.59 24.35
N ILE A 400 41.29 18.30 24.24
CA ILE A 400 39.92 17.75 24.42
C ILE A 400 39.44 17.88 25.88
N GLU A 401 40.33 17.86 26.88
CA GLU A 401 39.94 18.01 28.30
C GLU A 401 39.38 19.41 28.62
N ALA A 402 39.71 20.42 27.81
CA ALA A 402 39.15 21.76 27.90
C ALA A 402 37.75 21.92 27.26
N TRP A 403 37.22 20.91 26.56
CA TRP A 403 35.90 21.00 25.93
C TRP A 403 34.77 20.69 26.91
N PRO A 404 33.93 21.66 27.32
CA PRO A 404 33.02 21.50 28.46
C PRO A 404 31.77 20.67 28.17
N TRP A 405 31.66 20.03 26.99
CA TRP A 405 30.46 19.34 26.55
C TRP A 405 30.72 17.85 26.28
N PRO A 406 30.18 16.92 27.09
CA PRO A 406 30.21 15.49 26.82
C PRO A 406 29.61 15.11 25.45
N GLU A 407 30.18 14.06 24.82
CA GLU A 407 29.81 13.61 23.47
C GLU A 407 28.29 13.38 23.29
N TYR A 408 27.64 12.75 24.26
CA TYR A 408 26.20 12.46 24.21
C TYR A 408 25.29 13.72 24.21
N LEU A 409 25.86 14.90 24.47
CA LEU A 409 25.16 16.20 24.40
C LEU A 409 25.46 16.97 23.11
N TRP A 410 26.35 16.53 22.22
CA TRP A 410 26.66 17.26 21.00
C TRP A 410 25.43 17.40 20.08
N GLY A 411 25.21 18.61 19.56
CA GLY A 411 24.03 18.97 18.77
C GLY A 411 22.72 19.12 19.56
N PHE A 412 22.70 18.85 20.87
CA PHE A 412 21.52 18.88 21.73
C PHE A 412 20.85 20.28 21.74
N PRO A 413 19.54 20.40 21.45
CA PRO A 413 18.88 21.69 21.20
C PRO A 413 18.41 22.39 22.49
N LEU A 414 19.34 22.68 23.41
CA LEU A 414 19.05 23.20 24.75
C LEU A 414 18.08 24.41 24.74
N GLY A 415 18.25 25.36 23.82
CA GLY A 415 17.38 26.54 23.72
C GLY A 415 15.90 26.21 23.40
N GLN A 416 15.67 25.18 22.59
CA GLN A 416 14.32 24.66 22.31
C GLN A 416 13.73 23.96 23.55
N ARG A 417 14.54 23.18 24.28
CA ARG A 417 14.13 22.46 25.50
C ARG A 417 13.61 23.42 26.56
N LEU A 418 14.43 24.42 26.88
CA LEU A 418 14.16 25.42 27.91
C LEU A 418 12.93 26.28 27.54
N LYS A 419 12.71 26.57 26.25
CA LYS A 419 11.47 27.17 25.76
C LYS A 419 10.26 26.25 25.92
N ASP A 420 10.36 24.97 25.58
CA ASP A 420 9.23 24.02 25.73
C ASP A 420 8.85 23.82 27.20
N ILE A 421 9.81 23.86 28.12
CA ILE A 421 9.56 23.85 29.57
C ILE A 421 8.81 25.13 29.99
N ARG A 422 9.32 26.33 29.61
CA ARG A 422 8.69 27.64 29.88
C ARG A 422 7.26 27.76 29.34
N VAL A 423 6.99 27.23 28.14
CA VAL A 423 5.75 27.48 27.39
C VAL A 423 4.71 26.37 27.52
N LYS A 424 5.13 25.12 27.73
CA LYS A 424 4.22 23.94 27.72
C LYS A 424 4.24 23.15 29.03
N GLY A 425 5.05 23.54 30.01
CA GLY A 425 5.26 22.75 31.22
C GLY A 425 5.94 21.39 30.96
N ALA A 426 6.67 21.24 29.85
CA ALA A 426 7.28 19.98 29.48
C ALA A 426 8.17 19.43 30.62
N TYR A 427 8.07 18.12 30.88
CA TYR A 427 8.67 17.41 32.03
C TYR A 427 8.14 17.79 33.43
N LEU A 428 7.31 18.83 33.60
CA LEU A 428 6.78 19.31 34.88
C LEU A 428 5.36 18.75 35.16
N HIS A 429 5.21 17.44 35.00
CA HIS A 429 3.96 16.70 35.24
C HIS A 429 4.24 15.42 36.03
N GLY A 430 3.28 15.00 36.87
CA GLY A 430 3.41 13.88 37.80
C GLY A 430 4.33 14.20 39.00
N ASP A 431 4.51 13.21 39.87
CA ASP A 431 5.02 13.35 41.25
C ASP A 431 6.46 13.89 41.34
N SER A 432 7.21 13.88 40.23
CA SER A 432 8.56 14.44 40.13
C SER A 432 8.60 15.89 39.64
N ALA A 433 7.46 16.52 39.33
CA ALA A 433 7.40 17.87 38.76
C ALA A 433 8.07 18.94 39.65
N GLU A 434 7.91 18.86 40.97
CA GLU A 434 8.45 19.84 41.92
C GLU A 434 9.96 19.72 42.06
N LEU A 435 10.48 18.49 42.19
CA LEU A 435 11.93 18.22 42.17
C LEU A 435 12.58 18.74 40.88
N ARG A 436 11.93 18.51 39.73
CA ARG A 436 12.38 19.00 38.43
C ARG A 436 12.34 20.52 38.31
N ARG A 437 11.38 21.17 38.97
CA ARG A 437 11.29 22.63 39.06
C ARG A 437 12.46 23.20 39.86
N SER A 438 12.65 22.70 41.09
CA SER A 438 13.75 23.06 42.00
C SER A 438 15.14 22.89 41.36
N GLN A 439 15.34 21.80 40.60
CA GLN A 439 16.58 21.58 39.85
C GLN A 439 16.86 22.63 38.76
N LEU A 440 15.83 23.24 38.17
CA LEU A 440 15.99 24.35 37.23
C LEU A 440 16.15 25.70 37.96
N ASP A 441 15.42 25.92 39.05
CA ASP A 441 15.56 27.11 39.89
C ASP A 441 17.00 27.26 40.43
N ALA A 442 17.59 26.17 40.94
CA ALA A 442 18.98 26.11 41.37
C ALA A 442 20.01 26.42 40.28
N LEU A 443 19.65 26.24 39.00
CA LEU A 443 20.48 26.54 37.83
C LEU A 443 20.22 27.94 37.24
N GLY A 444 19.43 28.78 37.90
CA GLY A 444 19.12 30.14 37.43
C GLY A 444 18.15 30.18 36.25
N PHE A 445 17.19 29.25 36.21
CA PHE A 445 16.23 29.17 35.12
C PHE A 445 15.18 30.29 35.18
N ASN A 446 15.27 31.22 34.22
CA ASN A 446 14.26 32.26 34.09
C ASN A 446 12.93 31.70 33.56
N TRP A 447 11.92 31.57 34.42
CA TRP A 447 10.54 31.16 34.05
C TRP A 447 9.79 32.20 33.20
N LYS A 448 10.09 33.48 33.38
CA LYS A 448 9.38 34.62 32.77
C LYS A 448 10.41 35.58 32.14
N PRO A 449 11.14 35.16 31.08
CA PRO A 449 12.08 36.05 30.40
C PRO A 449 11.37 37.33 29.95
N ARG A 450 11.98 38.49 30.23
CA ARG A 450 11.42 39.80 29.86
C ARG A 450 11.12 39.79 28.36
N ARG A 451 9.89 40.19 27.97
CA ARG A 451 9.50 40.26 26.55
C ARG A 451 10.45 41.21 25.83
N GLY A 452 11.36 40.66 25.03
CA GLY A 452 12.40 41.43 24.35
C GLY A 452 11.81 42.41 23.35
N ARG A 453 11.75 43.70 23.71
CA ARG A 453 11.78 44.80 22.74
C ARG A 453 12.98 44.52 21.82
N ARG A 454 12.79 44.55 20.49
CA ARG A 454 13.90 44.39 19.55
C ARG A 454 15.03 45.34 19.95
N PRO A 455 16.29 44.91 20.02
CA PRO A 455 17.40 45.84 20.17
C PRO A 455 17.40 46.74 18.93
N THR A 456 17.05 48.02 19.13
CA THR A 456 17.23 49.03 18.08
C THR A 456 18.71 49.04 17.74
N LYS A 457 19.07 48.96 16.46
CA LYS A 457 20.46 49.19 16.04
C LYS A 457 20.87 50.56 16.57
N GLN A 458 21.86 50.63 17.46
CA GLN A 458 22.60 51.87 17.64
C GLN A 458 23.31 52.12 16.32
N VAL A 459 22.82 53.09 15.56
CA VAL A 459 23.58 53.66 14.44
C VAL A 459 24.83 54.27 15.06
N ALA A 460 26.00 53.79 14.66
CA ALA A 460 27.27 54.33 15.14
C ALA A 460 27.36 55.80 14.71
N SER A 461 27.12 56.72 15.66
CA SER A 461 27.30 58.14 15.41
C SER A 461 28.79 58.44 15.42
N THR A 462 29.36 58.55 14.22
CA THR A 462 30.77 58.92 14.01
C THR A 462 31.03 60.35 14.48
N LYS A 463 31.24 60.53 15.79
CA LYS A 463 31.82 61.77 16.31
C LYS A 463 33.34 61.71 16.13
N GLN A 464 33.84 62.61 15.30
CA GLN A 464 35.25 62.72 14.97
C GLN A 464 36.07 63.07 16.22
N VAL A 465 37.20 62.38 16.40
CA VAL A 465 38.25 62.82 17.34
C VAL A 465 39.06 63.90 16.65
N THR A 466 38.69 65.16 16.85
CA THR A 466 39.54 66.31 16.51
C THR A 466 40.67 66.45 17.54
N ARG A 467 41.82 66.99 17.09
CA ARG A 467 43.14 66.84 17.72
C ARG A 467 43.71 68.19 18.16
N THR A 468 44.60 68.17 19.16
CA THR A 468 45.33 69.34 19.75
C THR A 468 44.49 70.21 20.70
N LYS A 469 45.06 70.89 21.71
CA LYS A 469 46.46 71.36 21.89
C LYS A 469 47.12 71.04 23.25
N ARG A 470 48.46 71.16 23.26
CA ARG A 470 49.35 71.49 24.41
C ARG A 470 48.95 72.86 25.02
N VAL A 471 49.47 73.37 26.15
CA VAL A 471 50.69 73.12 26.97
C VAL A 471 50.29 73.01 28.47
N THR A 472 51.11 72.98 29.53
CA THR A 472 52.54 73.34 29.78
C THR A 472 53.19 72.38 30.79
N ILE A 473 54.40 72.68 31.31
CA ILE A 473 55.08 71.99 32.43
C ILE A 473 55.70 73.03 33.36
N THR A 474 55.51 72.90 34.67
CA THR A 474 56.42 73.35 35.75
C THR A 474 56.20 72.41 36.95
N ASN A 475 57.14 71.50 37.28
CA ASN A 475 58.41 71.69 38.02
C ASN A 475 58.26 71.92 39.55
N THR A 476 58.64 70.87 40.29
CA THR A 476 59.61 70.89 41.40
C THR A 476 59.37 71.75 42.66
N THR A 477 59.04 71.07 43.76
CA THR A 477 59.74 71.24 45.06
C THR A 477 59.80 69.93 45.84
N GLN A 478 60.93 69.64 46.51
CA GLN A 478 61.00 68.70 47.64
C GLN A 478 60.95 69.50 48.94
N VAL A 479 60.28 68.98 49.97
CA VAL A 479 60.61 69.26 51.39
C VAL A 479 60.39 67.97 52.17
N SER A 480 61.32 67.65 53.08
CA SER A 480 61.21 66.59 54.09
C SER A 480 61.27 67.19 55.49
N VAL A 481 60.96 66.38 56.51
CA VAL A 481 61.14 66.66 57.95
C VAL A 481 60.09 67.60 58.57
N CYS A 482 59.14 67.00 59.29
CA CYS A 482 59.22 66.92 60.76
C CYS A 482 58.75 65.52 61.21
#